data_AF-A0A7W5CC71-F1
#
_entry.id   AF-A0A7W5CC71-F1
#
_cell.length_a   1.000
_cell.length_b   1.000
_cell.length_c   1.000
_cell.angle_alpha   90.00
_cell.angle_beta   90.00
_cell.angle_gamma   90.00
#
_symmetry.space_group_name_H-M   'P 1'
#
loop_
_entity.id
_entity.type
_entity.pdbx_description
1 polymer ?
#
loop_
_entity_poly.entity_id
_entity_poly.type
_entity_poly.pdbx_seq_one_letter_code
_entity_poly.pdbx_strand_id
1 'polypeptide(L)'
;MSGLKKTLGIAAGSYAVGLVVYWVTSPYIAIAVPAVGLLVALSLRQRSRKEIDQRTQGPELQQGQQNPPLQQTIAGTGAPAPQAAPAAPAVDAAPVITDPELASALEYIGIIEDMILLEGKQNNLDDEIVQKTLALLARLNRLIPDLVALGDASINHNIVRLVRRDLNSTINPFLRLSGEAKRQNRRLLLDGIKDVDSKLTFYTKTIEQKDLMELRTKAELIQQRYRLSD
;
A
#
# COMPACT_ATOMS: atom_id res chain seq x y z
N MET A 1 5.50 -33.29 -41.71
CA MET A 1 5.06 -32.00 -42.29
C MET A 1 3.56 -31.66 -42.08
N SER A 2 2.80 -32.32 -41.18
CA SER A 2 1.33 -32.10 -41.07
C SER A 2 0.86 -31.21 -39.89
N GLY A 3 1.71 -30.91 -38.91
CA GLY A 3 1.33 -30.12 -37.73
C GLY A 3 1.10 -28.64 -38.03
N LEU A 4 1.98 -28.03 -38.82
CA LEU A 4 1.93 -26.60 -39.13
C LEU A 4 0.69 -26.22 -39.96
N LYS A 5 0.25 -27.12 -40.86
CA LYS A 5 -0.95 -26.92 -41.67
C LYS A 5 -2.23 -27.01 -40.83
N LYS A 6 -2.25 -27.87 -39.80
CA LYS A 6 -3.37 -27.97 -38.85
C LYS A 6 -3.45 -26.72 -37.96
N THR A 7 -2.33 -26.21 -37.46
CA THR A 7 -2.33 -24.99 -36.63
C THR A 7 -2.72 -23.75 -37.43
N LEU A 8 -2.31 -23.67 -38.70
CA LEU A 8 -2.71 -22.56 -39.58
C LEU A 8 -4.21 -22.59 -39.90
N GLY A 9 -4.78 -23.78 -40.13
CA GLY A 9 -6.21 -23.94 -40.39
C GLY A 9 -7.08 -23.56 -39.19
N ILE A 10 -6.66 -23.90 -37.97
CA ILE A 10 -7.37 -23.52 -36.74
C ILE A 10 -7.30 -22.01 -36.51
N ALA A 11 -6.13 -21.39 -36.72
CA ALA A 11 -5.96 -19.95 -36.60
C ALA A 11 -6.85 -19.19 -37.61
N ALA A 12 -6.85 -19.59 -38.88
CA ALA A 12 -7.67 -18.98 -39.92
C ALA A 12 -9.18 -19.14 -39.65
N GLY A 13 -9.61 -20.33 -39.19
CA GLY A 13 -10.99 -20.59 -38.82
C GLY A 13 -11.47 -19.73 -37.64
N SER A 14 -10.63 -19.57 -36.61
CA SER A 14 -10.96 -18.75 -35.43
C SER A 14 -11.12 -17.26 -35.77
N TYR A 15 -10.32 -16.74 -36.72
CA TYR A 15 -10.40 -15.36 -37.16
C TYR A 15 -11.66 -15.09 -38.00
N ALA A 16 -12.03 -16.04 -38.87
CA ALA A 16 -13.26 -15.96 -39.65
C ALA A 16 -14.52 -15.97 -38.77
N VAL A 17 -14.54 -16.81 -37.73
CA VAL A 17 -15.65 -16.84 -36.75
C VAL A 17 -15.73 -15.51 -35.98
N GLY A 18 -14.58 -14.93 -35.60
CA GLY A 18 -14.53 -13.60 -34.96
C GLY A 18 -15.11 -12.49 -35.83
N LEU A 19 -14.85 -12.50 -37.13
CA LEU A 19 -15.39 -11.53 -38.09
C LEU A 19 -16.90 -11.66 -38.29
N VAL A 20 -17.42 -12.89 -38.32
CA VAL A 20 -18.87 -13.13 -38.43
C VAL A 20 -19.61 -12.70 -37.16
N VAL A 21 -19.02 -12.96 -35.98
CA VAL A 21 -19.58 -12.51 -34.69
C VAL A 21 -19.53 -10.99 -34.54
N TYR A 22 -18.49 -10.33 -35.07
CA TYR A 22 -18.38 -8.87 -35.09
C TYR A 22 -19.46 -8.20 -35.95
N TRP A 23 -19.93 -8.86 -37.00
CA TRP A 23 -20.96 -8.33 -37.90
C TRP A 23 -22.38 -8.44 -37.33
N VAL A 24 -22.60 -9.35 -36.37
CA VAL A 24 -23.93 -9.68 -35.82
C VAL A 24 -24.12 -9.15 -34.38
N THR A 25 -23.09 -8.63 -33.70
CA THR A 25 -23.22 -8.26 -32.28
C THR A 25 -22.41 -7.03 -31.84
N SER A 26 -23.01 -6.25 -30.93
CA SER A 26 -22.47 -5.03 -30.30
C SER A 26 -21.02 -5.16 -29.79
N PRO A 27 -20.17 -4.12 -29.94
CA PRO A 27 -18.70 -4.14 -29.79
C PRO A 27 -18.12 -4.63 -28.45
N TYR A 28 -18.94 -4.83 -27.42
CA TYR A 28 -18.48 -5.26 -26.10
C TYR A 28 -18.22 -6.77 -25.98
N ILE A 29 -18.84 -7.61 -26.82
CA ILE A 29 -18.65 -9.08 -26.75
C ILE A 29 -17.44 -9.54 -27.58
N ALA A 30 -17.08 -8.80 -28.63
CA ALA A 30 -15.97 -9.14 -29.53
C ALA A 30 -14.59 -9.17 -28.83
N ILE A 31 -14.41 -8.41 -27.75
CA ILE A 31 -13.17 -8.36 -26.97
C ILE A 31 -12.97 -9.61 -26.09
N ALA A 32 -14.05 -10.30 -25.71
CA ALA A 32 -13.98 -11.46 -24.82
C ALA A 32 -13.58 -12.76 -25.54
N VAL A 33 -13.84 -12.87 -26.85
CA VAL A 33 -13.63 -14.11 -27.61
C VAL A 33 -12.15 -14.51 -27.76
N PRO A 34 -11.20 -13.59 -28.05
CA PRO A 34 -9.78 -13.93 -28.10
C PRO A 34 -9.24 -14.39 -26.74
N ALA A 35 -9.72 -13.79 -25.64
CA ALA A 35 -9.27 -14.10 -24.29
C ALA A 35 -9.73 -15.49 -23.83
N VAL A 36 -10.98 -15.86 -24.11
CA VAL A 36 -11.53 -17.19 -23.77
C VAL A 36 -10.87 -18.28 -24.63
N GLY A 37 -10.65 -18.03 -25.93
CA GLY A 37 -9.96 -18.98 -26.81
C GLY A 37 -8.52 -19.27 -26.36
N LEU A 38 -7.79 -18.24 -25.91
CA LEU A 38 -6.41 -18.37 -25.44
C LEU A 38 -6.33 -19.12 -24.10
N LEU A 39 -7.30 -18.91 -23.20
CA LEU A 39 -7.42 -19.66 -21.94
C LEU A 39 -7.74 -21.15 -22.15
N VAL A 40 -8.63 -21.48 -23.08
CA VAL A 40 -8.95 -22.88 -23.40
C VAL A 40 -7.75 -23.59 -24.03
N ALA A 41 -7.01 -22.93 -24.92
CA ALA A 41 -5.81 -23.49 -25.54
C ALA A 41 -4.67 -23.75 -24.53
N LEU A 42 -4.49 -22.88 -23.53
CA LEU A 42 -3.50 -23.06 -22.47
C LEU A 42 -3.87 -24.21 -21.51
N SER A 43 -5.16 -24.38 -21.21
CA SER A 43 -5.67 -25.46 -20.35
C SER A 43 -5.46 -26.86 -20.97
N LEU A 44 -5.69 -26.99 -22.28
CA LEU A 44 -5.43 -28.24 -23.00
C LEU A 44 -3.92 -28.57 -23.10
N ARG A 45 -3.06 -27.54 -23.16
CA ARG A 45 -1.59 -27.70 -23.21
C ARG A 45 -0.98 -28.12 -21.86
N GLN A 46 -1.58 -27.75 -20.73
CA GLN A 46 -1.14 -28.18 -19.40
C GLN A 46 -1.41 -29.66 -19.13
N ARG A 47 -2.45 -30.26 -19.73
CA ARG A 47 -2.71 -31.71 -19.59
C ARG A 47 -1.65 -32.59 -20.25
N SER A 48 -1.01 -32.14 -21.34
CA SER A 48 0.07 -32.90 -21.99
C SER A 48 1.44 -32.81 -21.31
N ARG A 49 1.62 -32.00 -20.26
CA ARG A 49 2.93 -31.76 -19.62
C ARG A 49 3.12 -32.47 -18.27
N LYS A 50 2.15 -33.28 -17.83
CA LYS A 50 2.19 -33.97 -16.52
C LYS A 50 2.81 -35.37 -16.52
N GLU A 51 3.33 -35.86 -17.65
CA GLU A 51 3.79 -37.26 -17.77
C GLU A 51 5.31 -37.45 -17.86
N ILE A 52 6.13 -36.40 -17.77
CA ILE A 52 7.59 -36.53 -17.84
C ILE A 52 8.24 -35.55 -16.84
N ASP A 53 8.28 -35.91 -15.55
CA ASP A 53 9.35 -35.48 -14.61
C ASP A 53 9.11 -36.10 -13.22
N GLN A 54 9.38 -37.41 -13.10
CA GLN A 54 9.57 -38.08 -11.81
C GLN A 54 10.77 -39.03 -11.95
N ARG A 55 11.97 -38.46 -11.98
CA ARG A 55 13.22 -39.15 -11.62
C ARG A 55 14.32 -38.13 -11.51
N THR A 56 14.66 -37.75 -10.29
CA THR A 56 16.04 -37.66 -9.75
C THR A 56 15.94 -37.17 -8.30
N GLN A 57 15.98 -38.13 -7.36
CA GLN A 57 16.36 -37.92 -5.97
C GLN A 57 17.89 -38.05 -5.87
N GLY A 58 18.53 -37.21 -5.06
CA GLY A 58 19.91 -37.37 -4.62
C GLY A 58 20.07 -36.76 -3.22
N PRO A 59 20.36 -37.56 -2.17
CA PRO A 59 20.61 -37.09 -0.81
C PRO A 59 22.11 -36.95 -0.54
N GLU A 60 22.55 -35.83 0.03
CA GLU A 60 23.87 -35.72 0.68
C GLU A 60 23.75 -35.29 2.15
N LEU A 61 24.56 -35.98 2.95
CA LEU A 61 24.74 -35.94 4.40
C LEU A 61 25.96 -35.08 4.76
N GLN A 62 26.11 -34.82 6.08
CA GLN A 62 27.31 -34.43 6.87
C GLN A 62 27.39 -32.95 7.28
N GLN A 63 27.15 -32.62 8.57
CA GLN A 63 28.04 -32.72 9.77
C GLN A 63 29.10 -31.60 9.78
N GLY A 64 29.45 -30.87 10.84
CA GLY A 64 29.09 -30.76 12.27
C GLY A 64 29.43 -29.31 12.70
N GLN A 65 29.21 -28.81 13.92
CA GLN A 65 30.08 -29.06 15.08
C GLN A 65 29.53 -28.30 16.30
N GLN A 66 29.62 -28.96 17.46
CA GLN A 66 29.14 -28.58 18.78
C GLN A 66 30.03 -27.50 19.44
N ASN A 67 29.45 -26.69 20.34
CA ASN A 67 30.21 -26.07 21.44
C ASN A 67 29.38 -26.06 22.76
N PRO A 68 30.02 -26.32 23.93
CA PRO A 68 29.36 -26.65 25.20
C PRO A 68 29.00 -25.44 26.09
N PRO A 69 28.18 -25.63 27.15
CA PRO A 69 27.74 -24.58 28.06
C PRO A 69 28.73 -24.36 29.21
N LEU A 70 28.96 -23.08 29.58
CA LEU A 70 29.64 -22.70 30.82
C LEU A 70 28.60 -22.19 31.84
N GLN A 71 28.52 -22.91 32.96
CA GLN A 71 27.90 -22.47 34.21
C GLN A 71 28.76 -21.39 34.86
N GLN A 72 28.12 -20.33 35.37
CA GLN A 72 28.63 -19.61 36.54
C GLN A 72 27.47 -19.16 37.43
N THR A 73 27.46 -19.78 38.61
CA THR A 73 26.65 -19.53 39.78
C THR A 73 27.17 -18.29 40.49
N ILE A 74 26.31 -17.30 40.80
CA ILE A 74 26.52 -16.38 41.94
C ILE A 74 25.16 -16.22 42.63
N ALA A 75 25.15 -16.56 43.92
CA ALA A 75 24.00 -16.47 44.80
C ALA A 75 23.89 -15.07 45.43
N GLY A 76 22.65 -14.58 45.51
CA GLY A 76 22.06 -13.94 46.70
C GLY A 76 22.44 -12.50 47.03
N THR A 77 21.49 -11.58 46.86
CA THR A 77 20.92 -10.76 47.96
C THR A 77 19.75 -9.88 47.48
N GLY A 78 18.61 -9.96 48.17
CA GLY A 78 17.77 -8.82 48.57
C GLY A 78 17.04 -7.97 47.52
N ALA A 79 15.72 -8.16 47.44
CA ALA A 79 14.69 -7.21 46.98
C ALA A 79 14.78 -5.83 47.71
N PRO A 80 14.13 -4.71 47.28
CA PRO A 80 12.84 -4.66 46.57
C PRO A 80 12.67 -3.58 45.47
N ALA A 81 11.66 -3.77 44.61
CA ALA A 81 10.97 -2.70 43.86
C ALA A 81 9.77 -2.17 44.70
N PRO A 82 9.06 -1.08 44.34
CA PRO A 82 9.28 -0.08 43.29
C PRO A 82 9.20 1.37 43.83
N GLN A 83 9.91 2.32 43.21
CA GLN A 83 9.59 3.76 43.37
C GLN A 83 8.91 4.26 42.10
N ALA A 84 7.61 4.54 42.25
CA ALA A 84 6.78 5.21 41.28
C ALA A 84 7.31 6.63 41.05
N ALA A 85 7.85 6.88 39.86
CA ALA A 85 8.00 8.23 39.35
C ALA A 85 6.59 8.78 39.03
N PRO A 86 6.29 10.05 39.37
CA PRO A 86 5.01 10.66 39.04
C PRO A 86 4.84 10.67 37.52
N ALA A 87 3.69 10.13 37.08
CA ALA A 87 3.26 10.16 35.70
C ALA A 87 3.32 11.60 35.18
N ALA A 88 4.13 11.83 34.16
CA ALA A 88 3.99 12.98 33.29
C ALA A 88 2.54 13.01 32.77
N PRO A 89 1.93 14.20 32.61
CA PRO A 89 0.57 14.30 32.10
C PRO A 89 0.48 13.52 30.79
N ALA A 90 -0.50 12.63 30.73
CA ALA A 90 -0.83 11.86 29.55
C ALA A 90 -0.92 12.83 28.37
N VAL A 91 0.10 12.77 27.50
CA VAL A 91 -0.03 13.26 26.14
C VAL A 91 -1.26 12.56 25.59
N ASP A 92 -2.24 13.34 25.13
CA ASP A 92 -3.48 12.86 24.51
C ASP A 92 -3.18 11.58 23.75
N ALA A 93 -3.72 10.46 24.25
CA ALA A 93 -3.49 9.16 23.64
C ALA A 93 -4.02 9.26 22.21
N ALA A 94 -3.10 9.26 21.24
CA ALA A 94 -3.45 9.23 19.82
C ALA A 94 -4.54 8.16 19.63
N PRO A 95 -5.61 8.44 18.87
CA PRO A 95 -6.72 7.52 18.70
C PRO A 95 -6.16 6.16 18.29
N VAL A 96 -6.45 5.13 19.09
CA VAL A 96 -5.97 3.78 18.82
C VAL A 96 -6.59 3.35 17.50
N ILE A 97 -5.78 3.26 16.46
CA ILE A 97 -6.23 2.85 15.14
C ILE A 97 -6.55 1.36 15.20
N THR A 98 -7.83 1.04 15.29
CA THR A 98 -8.33 -0.32 15.36
C THR A 98 -8.42 -1.00 13.99
N ASP A 99 -8.40 -0.22 12.90
CA ASP A 99 -8.46 -0.74 11.55
C ASP A 99 -7.08 -1.29 11.11
N PRO A 100 -6.96 -2.62 10.87
CA PRO A 100 -5.69 -3.23 10.48
C PRO A 100 -5.16 -2.72 9.12
N GLU A 101 -6.04 -2.34 8.20
CA GLU A 101 -5.63 -1.83 6.88
C GLU A 101 -4.97 -0.45 7.01
N LEU A 102 -5.51 0.38 7.90
CA LEU A 102 -4.97 1.71 8.15
C LEU A 102 -3.69 1.67 8.99
N ALA A 103 -3.61 0.77 9.97
CA ALA A 103 -2.38 0.52 10.72
C ALA A 103 -1.23 0.11 9.78
N SER A 104 -1.51 -0.79 8.83
CA SER A 104 -0.51 -1.18 7.84
C SER A 104 -0.18 -0.06 6.84
N ALA A 105 -1.13 0.84 6.53
CA ALA A 105 -0.82 2.02 5.73
C ALA A 105 0.17 2.96 6.46
N LEU A 106 0.03 3.14 7.78
CA LEU A 106 0.98 3.91 8.59
C LEU A 106 2.36 3.27 8.66
N GLU A 107 2.43 1.96 8.86
CA GLU A 107 3.70 1.24 8.80
C GLU A 107 4.39 1.44 7.44
N TYR A 108 3.61 1.36 6.36
CA TYR A 108 4.13 1.58 5.01
C TYR A 108 4.64 3.01 4.79
N ILE A 109 4.00 4.02 5.39
CA ILE A 109 4.52 5.39 5.39
C ILE A 109 5.91 5.45 6.04
N GLY A 110 6.09 4.76 7.19
CA GLY A 110 7.40 4.67 7.85
C GLY A 110 8.47 4.00 6.98
N ILE A 111 8.12 2.92 6.27
CA ILE A 111 9.05 2.27 5.32
C ILE A 111 9.47 3.24 4.21
N ILE A 112 8.53 3.99 3.64
CA ILE A 112 8.85 4.99 2.61
C ILE A 112 9.76 6.09 3.19
N GLU A 113 9.47 6.56 4.40
CA GLU A 113 10.29 7.57 5.08
C GLU A 113 11.74 7.11 5.22
N ASP A 114 11.96 5.89 5.71
CA ASP A 114 13.29 5.30 5.85
C ASP A 114 14.01 5.17 4.50
N MET A 115 13.31 4.72 3.46
CA MET A 115 13.87 4.62 2.11
C MET A 115 14.29 5.98 1.56
N ILE A 116 13.46 7.02 1.73
CA ILE A 116 13.73 8.38 1.25
C ILE A 116 14.91 8.99 2.03
N LEU A 117 14.96 8.79 3.35
CA LEU A 117 16.07 9.25 4.18
C LEU A 117 17.39 8.57 3.80
N LEU A 118 17.36 7.26 3.53
CA LEU A 118 18.54 6.51 3.10
C LEU A 118 19.04 7.00 1.73
N GLU A 119 18.16 7.17 0.76
CA GLU A 119 18.48 7.68 -0.58
C GLU A 119 18.99 9.13 -0.54
N GLY A 120 18.42 9.96 0.34
CA GLY A 120 18.90 11.31 0.60
C GLY A 120 20.32 11.31 1.19
N LYS A 121 20.60 10.47 2.20
CA LYS A 121 21.95 10.32 2.80
C LYS A 121 22.99 9.86 1.79
N GLN A 122 22.60 9.06 0.80
CA GLN A 122 23.49 8.59 -0.27
C GLN A 122 23.71 9.64 -1.38
N ASN A 123 23.12 10.84 -1.28
CA ASN A 123 23.12 11.87 -2.33
C ASN A 123 22.56 11.37 -3.68
N ASN A 124 21.68 10.35 -3.64
CA ASN A 124 21.03 9.79 -4.82
C ASN A 124 19.70 10.47 -5.13
N LEU A 125 19.14 11.19 -4.15
CA LEU A 125 17.91 11.96 -4.25
C LEU A 125 18.22 13.45 -4.14
N ASP A 126 17.46 14.28 -4.87
CA ASP A 126 17.51 15.73 -4.77
C ASP A 126 16.93 16.19 -3.43
N ASP A 127 17.57 17.16 -2.78
CA ASP A 127 17.13 17.71 -1.48
C ASP A 127 15.67 18.21 -1.52
N GLU A 128 15.22 18.80 -2.64
CA GLU A 128 13.84 19.25 -2.78
C GLU A 128 12.86 18.06 -2.75
N ILE A 129 13.21 16.95 -3.41
CA ILE A 129 12.38 15.74 -3.40
C ILE A 129 12.33 15.18 -1.98
N VAL A 130 13.48 15.07 -1.30
CA VAL A 130 13.56 14.57 0.08
C VAL A 130 12.65 15.40 0.98
N GLN A 131 12.84 16.73 0.98
CA GLN A 131 12.07 17.64 1.84
C GLN A 131 10.57 17.57 1.57
N LYS A 132 10.15 17.63 0.29
CA LYS A 132 8.72 17.60 -0.06
C LYS A 132 8.07 16.26 0.25
N THR A 133 8.79 15.15 0.03
CA THR A 133 8.27 13.82 0.35
C THR A 133 8.13 13.65 1.86
N LEU A 134 9.14 14.03 2.65
CA LEU A 134 9.06 13.94 4.12
C LEU A 134 7.96 14.84 4.69
N ALA A 135 7.80 16.06 4.17
CA ALA A 135 6.71 16.93 4.57
C ALA A 135 5.33 16.31 4.29
N LEU A 136 5.17 15.64 3.14
CA LEU A 136 3.94 14.93 2.79
C LEU A 136 3.67 13.75 3.73
N LEU A 137 4.69 12.93 4.03
CA LEU A 137 4.56 11.78 4.93
C LEU A 137 4.24 12.22 6.37
N ALA A 138 4.90 13.26 6.86
CA ALA A 138 4.60 13.85 8.17
C ALA A 138 3.15 14.37 8.24
N ARG A 139 2.68 15.02 7.16
CA ARG A 139 1.29 15.46 7.05
C ARG A 139 0.31 14.29 7.06
N LEU A 140 0.60 13.21 6.34
CA LEU A 140 -0.19 11.97 6.36
C LEU A 140 -0.26 11.37 7.77
N ASN A 141 0.88 11.23 8.45
CA ASN A 141 0.94 10.68 9.81
C ASN A 141 0.11 11.48 10.80
N ARG A 142 0.06 12.81 10.66
CA ARG A 142 -0.78 13.67 11.51
C ARG A 142 -2.27 13.58 11.16
N LEU A 143 -2.60 13.52 9.88
CA LEU A 143 -3.98 13.64 9.40
C LEU A 143 -4.77 12.32 9.50
N ILE A 144 -4.08 11.18 9.42
CA ILE A 144 -4.71 9.85 9.52
C ILE A 144 -5.51 9.68 10.83
N PRO A 145 -4.95 9.96 12.03
CA PRO A 145 -5.70 9.96 13.29
C PRO A 145 -6.98 10.80 13.27
N ASP A 146 -6.90 12.02 12.71
CA ASP A 146 -8.03 12.95 12.65
C ASP A 146 -9.16 12.42 11.74
N LEU A 147 -8.80 11.75 10.64
CA LEU A 147 -9.79 11.11 9.76
C LEU A 147 -10.44 9.87 10.39
N VAL A 148 -9.70 9.12 11.22
CA VAL A 148 -10.28 8.01 11.98
C VAL A 148 -11.31 8.52 12.98
N ALA A 149 -11.01 9.62 13.66
CA ALA A 149 -11.94 10.26 14.59
C ALA A 149 -13.22 10.76 13.88
N LEU A 150 -13.13 11.11 12.59
CA LEU A 150 -14.29 11.48 11.78
C LEU A 150 -15.27 10.31 11.58
N GLY A 151 -14.80 9.06 11.66
CA GLY A 151 -15.64 7.86 11.66
C GLY A 151 -16.23 7.47 10.30
N ASP A 152 -15.74 8.04 9.21
CA ASP A 152 -16.22 7.75 7.85
C ASP A 152 -15.37 6.65 7.19
N ALA A 153 -15.96 5.46 7.05
CA ALA A 153 -15.31 4.29 6.44
C ALA A 153 -14.89 4.54 4.97
N SER A 154 -15.62 5.37 4.23
CA SER A 154 -15.30 5.68 2.84
C SER A 154 -14.02 6.53 2.74
N ILE A 155 -13.87 7.50 3.64
CA ILE A 155 -12.68 8.35 3.75
C ILE A 155 -11.47 7.50 4.17
N ASN A 156 -11.63 6.66 5.19
CA ASN A 156 -10.57 5.76 5.65
C ASN A 156 -10.08 4.83 4.52
N HIS A 157 -11.00 4.22 3.77
CA HIS A 157 -10.64 3.40 2.61
C HIS A 157 -9.89 4.20 1.53
N ASN A 158 -10.33 5.43 1.26
CA ASN A 158 -9.66 6.28 0.27
C ASN A 158 -8.24 6.66 0.71
N ILE A 159 -7.99 6.86 2.00
CA ILE A 159 -6.64 7.10 2.53
C ILE A 159 -5.77 5.86 2.40
N VAL A 160 -6.28 4.69 2.77
CA VAL A 160 -5.55 3.42 2.58
C VAL A 160 -5.17 3.26 1.10
N ARG A 161 -6.09 3.56 0.18
CA ARG A 161 -5.81 3.53 -1.26
C ARG A 161 -4.77 4.58 -1.65
N LEU A 162 -4.87 5.81 -1.16
CA LEU A 162 -3.93 6.90 -1.44
C LEU A 162 -2.50 6.49 -1.06
N VAL A 163 -2.33 5.88 0.11
CA VAL A 163 -1.03 5.45 0.62
C VAL A 163 -0.52 4.20 -0.11
N ARG A 164 -1.31 3.13 -0.14
CA ARG A 164 -0.84 1.84 -0.68
C ARG A 164 -0.76 1.78 -2.19
N ARG A 165 -1.56 2.57 -2.90
CA ARG A 165 -1.60 2.58 -4.37
C ARG A 165 -0.96 3.84 -4.92
N ASP A 166 -1.53 5.01 -4.67
CA ASP A 166 -1.12 6.23 -5.38
C ASP A 166 0.30 6.64 -4.99
N LEU A 167 0.60 6.72 -3.69
CA LEU A 167 1.92 7.07 -3.18
C LEU A 167 2.96 6.00 -3.54
N ASN A 168 2.63 4.73 -3.35
CA ASN A 168 3.47 3.60 -3.75
C ASN A 168 3.83 3.64 -5.25
N SER A 169 2.83 3.82 -6.12
CA SER A 169 3.02 3.85 -7.57
C SER A 169 3.83 5.05 -8.05
N THR A 170 3.86 6.13 -7.27
CA THR A 170 4.63 7.33 -7.57
C THR A 170 6.08 7.18 -7.09
N ILE A 171 6.27 6.73 -5.85
CA ILE A 171 7.59 6.70 -5.20
C ILE A 171 8.42 5.50 -5.65
N ASN A 172 7.87 4.28 -5.60
CA ASN A 172 8.69 3.07 -5.80
C ASN A 172 9.32 2.98 -7.19
N PRO A 173 8.63 3.29 -8.30
CA PRO A 173 9.27 3.33 -9.61
C PRO A 173 10.40 4.36 -9.68
N PHE A 174 10.24 5.53 -9.03
CA PHE A 174 11.26 6.56 -9.01
C PHE A 174 12.51 6.15 -8.22
N LEU A 175 12.32 5.50 -7.07
CA LEU A 175 13.45 5.03 -6.24
C LEU A 175 14.31 4.00 -6.97
N ARG A 176 13.72 3.20 -7.85
CA ARG A 176 14.41 2.19 -8.66
C ARG A 176 15.22 2.78 -9.83
N LEU A 177 15.04 4.06 -10.16
CA LEU A 177 15.78 4.71 -11.24
C LEU A 177 17.25 4.94 -10.84
N SER A 178 18.14 4.95 -11.84
CA SER A 178 19.52 5.39 -11.65
C SER A 178 19.59 6.89 -11.33
N GLY A 179 20.67 7.37 -10.71
CA GLY A 179 20.80 8.77 -10.30
C GLY A 179 20.56 9.79 -11.43
N GLU A 180 21.02 9.50 -12.66
CA GLU A 180 20.76 10.38 -13.82
C GLU A 180 19.30 10.33 -14.28
N ALA A 181 18.69 9.14 -14.30
CA ALA A 181 17.29 8.98 -14.65
C ALA A 181 16.37 9.64 -13.59
N LYS A 182 16.74 9.60 -12.30
CA LYS A 182 16.07 10.33 -11.22
C LYS A 182 16.07 11.85 -11.49
N ARG A 183 17.20 12.42 -11.92
CA ARG A 183 17.28 13.85 -12.28
C ARG A 183 16.39 14.22 -13.46
N GLN A 184 16.38 13.41 -14.53
CA GLN A 184 15.55 13.67 -15.72
C GLN A 184 14.05 13.54 -15.42
N ASN A 185 13.66 12.60 -14.54
CA ASN A 185 12.27 12.34 -14.19
C ASN A 185 11.81 13.04 -12.90
N ARG A 186 12.64 13.93 -12.34
CA ARG A 186 12.37 14.68 -11.10
C ARG A 186 10.97 15.29 -11.07
N ARG A 187 10.58 15.92 -12.19
CA ARG A 187 9.28 16.60 -12.30
C ARG A 187 8.11 15.64 -12.11
N LEU A 188 8.18 14.42 -12.62
CA LEU A 188 7.11 13.43 -12.49
C LEU A 188 6.84 13.07 -11.03
N LEU A 189 7.91 12.89 -10.24
CA LEU A 189 7.76 12.63 -8.81
C LEU A 189 7.20 13.85 -8.08
N LEU A 190 7.73 15.05 -8.35
CA LEU A 190 7.24 16.27 -7.72
C LEU A 190 5.77 16.55 -8.03
N ASP A 191 5.34 16.31 -9.28
CA ASP A 191 3.94 16.44 -9.69
C ASP A 191 3.07 15.41 -8.98
N GLY A 192 3.54 14.16 -8.86
CA GLY A 192 2.83 13.11 -8.12
C GLY A 192 2.70 13.42 -6.63
N ILE A 193 3.77 13.89 -5.98
CA ILE A 193 3.75 14.37 -4.58
C ILE A 193 2.73 15.50 -4.42
N LYS A 194 2.73 16.45 -5.36
CA LYS A 194 1.80 17.59 -5.35
C LYS A 194 0.34 17.14 -5.54
N ASP A 195 0.06 16.14 -6.37
CA ASP A 195 -1.29 15.57 -6.51
C ASP A 195 -1.78 14.94 -5.21
N VAL A 196 -0.93 14.13 -4.56
CA VAL A 196 -1.25 13.53 -3.26
C VAL A 196 -1.49 14.61 -2.21
N ASP A 197 -0.64 15.63 -2.14
CA ASP A 197 -0.81 16.76 -1.22
C ASP A 197 -2.12 17.55 -1.46
N SER A 198 -2.51 17.70 -2.72
CA SER A 198 -3.77 18.34 -3.10
C SER A 198 -4.98 17.53 -2.62
N LYS A 199 -4.91 16.20 -2.71
CA LYS A 199 -5.94 15.29 -2.16
C LYS A 199 -5.99 15.37 -0.63
N LEU A 200 -4.85 15.45 0.06
CA LEU A 200 -4.85 15.66 1.52
C LEU A 200 -5.48 16.98 1.92
N THR A 201 -5.25 18.04 1.14
CA THR A 201 -5.88 19.35 1.38
C THR A 201 -7.40 19.30 1.24
N PHE A 202 -7.92 18.47 0.33
CA PHE A 202 -9.35 18.22 0.25
C PHE A 202 -9.87 17.56 1.56
N TYR A 203 -9.20 16.53 2.06
CA TYR A 203 -9.60 15.86 3.31
C TYR A 203 -9.52 16.78 4.54
N THR A 204 -8.47 17.60 4.64
CA THR A 204 -8.36 18.61 5.71
C THR A 204 -9.59 19.53 5.73
N LYS A 205 -10.01 20.03 4.56
CA LYS A 205 -11.20 20.89 4.46
C LYS A 205 -12.47 20.16 4.86
N THR A 206 -12.59 18.88 4.53
CA THR A 206 -13.74 18.06 4.94
C THR A 206 -13.81 17.91 6.46
N ILE A 207 -12.68 17.66 7.12
CA ILE A 207 -12.59 17.64 8.59
C ILE A 207 -13.02 19.00 9.16
N GLU A 208 -12.41 20.09 8.68
CA GLU A 208 -12.71 21.45 9.16
C GLU A 208 -14.20 21.80 9.00
N GLN A 209 -14.82 21.44 7.87
CA GLN A 209 -16.24 21.67 7.65
C GLN A 209 -17.13 20.90 8.63
N LYS A 210 -16.78 19.65 8.93
CA LYS A 210 -17.49 18.84 9.92
C LYS A 210 -17.34 19.44 11.32
N ASP A 211 -16.13 19.80 11.71
CA ASP A 211 -15.86 20.39 13.02
C ASP A 211 -16.61 21.72 13.21
N LEU A 212 -16.65 22.56 12.17
CA LEU A 212 -17.44 23.80 12.20
C LEU A 212 -18.95 23.53 12.33
N MET A 213 -19.46 22.48 11.68
CA MET A 213 -20.86 22.08 11.81
C MET A 213 -21.16 21.62 13.24
N GLU A 214 -20.32 20.75 13.81
CA GLU A 214 -20.48 20.27 15.18
C GLU A 214 -20.42 21.41 16.20
N LEU A 215 -19.51 22.38 16.00
CA LEU A 215 -19.41 23.58 16.84
C LEU A 215 -20.68 24.44 16.77
N ARG A 216 -21.24 24.64 15.57
CA ARG A 216 -22.50 25.38 15.39
C ARG A 216 -23.66 24.67 16.08
N THR A 217 -23.81 23.37 15.87
CA THR A 217 -24.87 22.59 16.53
C THR A 217 -24.74 22.63 18.05
N LYS A 218 -23.52 22.51 18.60
CA LYS A 218 -23.28 22.65 20.05
C LYS A 218 -23.64 24.05 20.55
N ALA A 219 -23.27 25.11 19.83
CA ALA A 219 -23.61 26.47 20.18
C ALA A 219 -25.12 26.72 20.18
N GLU A 220 -25.84 26.22 19.17
CA GLU A 220 -27.31 26.29 19.08
C GLU A 220 -27.98 25.56 20.24
N LEU A 221 -27.52 24.35 20.59
CA LEU A 221 -28.05 23.59 21.73
C LEU A 221 -27.86 24.33 23.06
N ILE A 222 -26.71 24.99 23.25
CA ILE A 222 -26.46 25.82 24.43
C ILE A 222 -27.43 27.00 24.46
N GLN A 223 -27.60 27.71 23.35
CA GLN A 223 -28.54 28.83 23.26
C GLN A 223 -29.99 28.39 23.54
N GLN A 224 -30.41 27.24 23.03
CA GLN A 224 -31.73 26.67 23.31
C GLN A 224 -31.91 26.36 24.80
N ARG A 225 -30.90 25.76 25.45
CA ARG A 225 -30.95 25.46 26.88
C ARG A 225 -31.12 26.72 27.74
N TYR A 226 -30.39 27.79 27.41
CA TYR A 226 -30.51 29.06 28.14
C TYR A 226 -31.86 29.75 27.88
N ARG A 227 -32.39 29.70 26.65
CA ARG A 227 -33.71 30.27 26.32
C ARG A 227 -34.90 29.55 26.97
N LEU A 228 -34.76 28.26 27.29
CA LEU A 228 -35.80 27.45 27.94
C LEU A 228 -35.73 27.52 29.48
N SER A 229 -34.67 28.12 30.02
CA SER A 229 -34.44 28.24 31.46
C SER A 229 -34.82 29.63 32.02
N ASP A 230 -35.27 30.54 31.15
CA ASP A 230 -35.91 31.83 31.45
C ASP A 230 -37.43 31.71 31.25
#